data_AF-A3WHE8-F1
#
_entry.id   AF-A3WHE8-F1
#
_cell.length_a   1.000
_cell.length_b   1.000
_cell.length_c   1.000
_cell.angle_alpha   90.00
_cell.angle_beta   90.00
_cell.angle_gamma   90.00
#
_symmetry.space_group_name_H-M   'P 1'
#
loop_
_entity.id
_entity.type
_entity.pdbx_description
1 polymer ?
#
loop_
_entity_poly.entity_id
_entity_poly.type
_entity_poly.pdbx_seq_one_letter_code
_entity_poly.pdbx_strand_id
1 'polypeptide(L)' 'MTEQSKSLLWAAIIIAAALVCLGIDLNTGASFGVISGLSGAAWGSLSSDFSCGRSCVL' A
#
# COMPACT_ATOMS: atom_id res chain seq x y z
N MET A 1 11.34 1.09 12.52
CA MET A 1 11.17 0.18 11.37
C MET A 1 11.77 0.88 10.17
N THR A 2 12.62 0.25 9.34
CA THR A 2 13.21 0.96 8.20
C THR A 2 12.17 1.11 7.08
N GLU A 3 12.25 2.19 6.30
CA GLU A 3 11.38 2.49 5.15
C GLU A 3 11.22 1.29 4.21
N GLN A 4 12.31 0.55 4.01
CA GLN A 4 12.36 -0.66 3.20
C GLN A 4 11.46 -1.79 3.74
N SER A 5 11.41 -1.97 5.07
CA SER A 5 10.53 -2.97 5.67
C SER A 5 9.05 -2.63 5.46
N LYS A 6 8.72 -1.33 5.49
CA LYS A 6 7.34 -0.84 5.32
C LYS A 6 6.87 -0.97 3.87
N SER A 7 7.73 -0.67 2.89
CA SER A 7 7.42 -0.89 1.48
C SER A 7 7.26 -2.38 1.14
N LEU A 8 8.10 -3.25 1.73
CA LEU A 8 7.99 -4.70 1.56
C LEU A 8 6.69 -5.25 2.16
N LEU A 9 6.26 -4.70 3.31
CA LEU A 9 4.98 -5.09 3.92
C LEU A 9 3.80 -4.75 3.01
N TRP A 10 3.77 -3.53 2.46
CA TRP A 10 2.72 -3.12 1.52
C TRP A 10 2.71 -3.93 0.23
N ALA A 11 3.89 -4.24 -0.33
CA ALA A 11 4.00 -5.12 -1.48
C ALA A 11 3.39 -6.51 -1.21
N ALA A 12 3.66 -7.09 -0.04
CA ALA A 12 3.10 -8.38 0.36
C ALA A 12 1.56 -8.34 0.47
N ILE A 13 1.00 -7.26 1.03
CA ILE A 13 -0.46 -7.11 1.16
C ILE A 13 -1.13 -6.96 -0.21
N ILE A 14 -0.53 -6.20 -1.13
CA ILE A 14 -1.06 -6.02 -2.50
C ILE A 14 -1.09 -7.36 -3.25
N ILE A 15 -0.02 -8.15 -3.15
CA ILE A 15 0.06 -9.47 -3.79
C ILE A 15 -0.98 -10.42 -3.19
N ALA A 16 -1.15 -10.43 -1.86
CA ALA A 16 -2.16 -11.24 -1.20
C ALA A 16 -3.59 -10.86 -1.63
N ALA A 17 -3.88 -9.56 -1.74
CA ALA A 17 -5.17 -9.08 -2.22
C ALA A 17 -5.45 -9.47 -3.68
N ALA A 18 -4.43 -9.47 -4.54
CA ALA A 18 -4.55 -9.92 -5.92
C ALA A 18 -4.82 -11.44 -6.01
N LEU A 19 -4.13 -12.24 -5.19
CA LEU A 19 -4.35 -13.69 -5.08
C LEU A 19 -5.76 -14.03 -4.60
N VAL A 20 -6.25 -13.29 -3.60
CA VAL A 20 -7.62 -13.42 -3.11
C VAL A 20 -8.59 -13.07 -4.24
N CYS A 21 -8.40 -11.95 -4.95
CA CYS A 21 -9.26 -11.58 -6.08
C CYS A 21 -9.33 -12.63 -7.19
N LEU A 22 -8.21 -13.31 -7.47
CA LEU A 22 -8.16 -14.43 -8.41
C LEU A 22 -8.97 -15.65 -7.92
N GLY A 23 -9.01 -15.90 -6.62
CA GLY A 23 -9.72 -17.05 -6.04
C GLY A 23 -11.24 -16.88 -5.91
N ILE A 24 -11.74 -15.64 -5.87
CA ILE A 24 -13.19 -15.34 -5.74
C ILE A 24 -13.86 -14.93 -7.06
N ASP A 25 -13.15 -15.04 -8.20
CA ASP A 25 -13.63 -14.61 -9.52
C ASP A 25 -14.25 -13.20 -9.47
N LEU A 26 -13.59 -12.29 -8.76
CA LEU A 26 -14.08 -10.93 -8.57
C LEU A 26 -14.03 -10.19 -9.92
N ASN A 27 -15.20 -9.72 -10.37
CA ASN A 27 -15.36 -8.88 -11.56
C ASN A 27 -14.25 -7.80 -11.62
N THR A 28 -13.68 -7.59 -12.80
CA THR A 28 -12.44 -6.81 -13.04
C THR A 28 -12.45 -5.42 -12.39
N GLY A 29 -13.63 -4.80 -12.24
CA GLY A 29 -13.76 -3.50 -11.56
C GLY A 29 -13.51 -3.55 -10.04
N ALA A 30 -13.92 -4.63 -9.35
CA ALA A 30 -13.75 -4.76 -7.91
C ALA A 30 -12.29 -5.05 -7.54
N SER A 31 -11.63 -5.94 -8.29
CA SER A 31 -10.21 -6.22 -8.14
C SER A 31 -9.35 -4.98 -8.43
N PHE A 32 -9.69 -4.20 -9.47
CA PHE A 32 -9.03 -2.92 -9.72
C PHE A 32 -9.22 -1.91 -8.58
N GLY A 33 -10.44 -1.81 -8.04
CA GLY A 33 -10.74 -0.95 -6.89
C GLY A 33 -9.95 -1.32 -5.64
N VAL A 34 -9.83 -2.61 -5.34
CA VAL A 34 -9.04 -3.11 -4.21
C VAL A 34 -7.56 -2.80 -4.40
N ILE A 35 -7.00 -3.10 -5.57
CA ILE A 35 -5.57 -2.88 -5.86
C ILE A 35 -5.23 -1.39 -5.84
N SER A 36 -6.02 -0.55 -6.54
CA SER A 36 -5.79 0.90 -6.58
C SER A 36 -5.98 1.57 -5.21
N GLY A 37 -6.97 1.14 -4.43
CA GLY A 37 -7.17 1.58 -3.06
C GLY A 37 -5.99 1.20 -2.15
N LEU A 38 -5.50 -0.03 -2.24
CA LEU A 38 -4.31 -0.48 -1.51
C LEU A 38 -3.05 0.26 -1.96
N SER A 39 -2.85 0.50 -3.25
CA SER A 39 -1.69 1.28 -3.74
C SER A 39 -1.74 2.73 -3.26
N GLY A 40 -2.92 3.35 -3.27
CA GLY A 40 -3.12 4.70 -2.72
C GLY A 40 -2.85 4.77 -1.22
N ALA A 41 -3.33 3.77 -0.47
CA ALA A 41 -3.07 3.67 0.96
C ALA A 41 -1.59 3.37 1.26
N ALA A 42 -0.91 2.58 0.43
CA ALA A 42 0.54 2.37 0.51
C ALA A 42 1.30 3.67 0.32
N TRP A 43 0.96 4.43 -0.71
CA TRP A 43 1.56 5.74 -0.96
C TRP A 43 1.29 6.71 0.17
N GLY A 44 0.05 6.83 0.65
CA GLY A 44 -0.28 7.69 1.79
C GLY A 44 0.47 7.27 3.06
N SER A 45 0.60 5.96 3.30
CA SER A 45 1.34 5.42 4.44
C SER A 45 2.85 5.68 4.33
N LEU A 46 3.46 5.51 3.15
CA LEU A 46 4.89 5.79 2.93
C LEU A 46 5.21 7.29 2.90
N SER A 47 4.29 8.13 2.40
CA SER A 47 4.50 9.58 2.30
C SER A 47 4.17 10.33 3.60
N SER A 48 3.40 9.75 4.51
CA SER A 48 3.16 10.33 5.85
C SER A 48 4.40 10.28 6.76
N ASP A 49 5.37 9.40 6.50
CA ASP A 49 6.69 9.47 7.15
C ASP A 49 7.56 10.64 6.62
N PHE A 50 7.22 11.21 5.47
CA PHE A 50 7.96 12.33 4.88
C PHE A 50 7.52 13.71 5.38
N SER A 51 6.34 13.85 5.99
CA SER A 51 5.74 15.20 6.20
C SER A 51 5.73 15.75 7.63
N CYS A 52 5.93 14.98 8.69
CA CYS A 52 5.90 15.53 10.05
C CYS A 52 6.87 14.78 10.97
N GLY A 53 8.16 15.11 10.97
CA GLY A 53 9.08 14.52 11.96
C GLY A 53 10.57 14.79 11.77
N ARG A 54 11.01 15.34 10.63
CA ARG A 54 12.38 15.83 10.49
C ARG A 54 12.41 17.34 10.60
N SER A 55 12.78 17.79 11.80
CA SER A 55 13.45 19.06 12.05
C SER A 55 12.84 20.28 11.39
N CYS A 56 11.98 20.97 12.13
CA CYS A 56 12.23 22.41 12.29
C CYS A 56 13.60 22.55 12.99
N VAL A 57 14.70 22.44 12.22
CA VAL A 57 16.03 22.92 12.55
C VAL A 57 16.38 23.87 11.42
N LEU A 58 16.05 25.15 11.59
CA LEU A 58 17.02 26.22 11.84
C LEU A 58 16.28 27.52 12.20
#